data_AF-A0A357LSQ3-F1
#
_entry.id   AF-A0A357LSQ3-F1
#
_cell.length_a   1.000
_cell.length_b   1.000
_cell.length_c   1.000
_cell.angle_alpha   90.00
_cell.angle_beta   90.00
_cell.angle_gamma   90.00
#
_symmetry.space_group_name_H-M   'P 1'
#
loop_
_entity.id
_entity.type
_entity.pdbx_description
1 polymer ?
#
loop_
_entity_poly.entity_id
_entity_poly.type
_entity_poly.pdbx_seq_one_letter_code
_entity_poly.pdbx_strand_id
1 'polypeptide(L)'
;MEEVRKSRLFKNLSRRDQMELSKLSAQLKTMQEEIASLKELLEQLEGLRETHHAKSTATGIDATQLQTDRWYLTRIEEEAEMVQGRYDFMVTEVAPLKAKILSVSYHKKRTEEKAKEFAVSAREKKFDKHLASLPARSVTKR
;
A
#
# COMPACT_ATOMS: atom_id res chain seq x y z
N MET A 1 36.47 11.80 0.05
CA MET A 1 35.35 12.55 0.65
C MET A 1 34.07 12.39 -0.15
N GLU A 2 34.14 12.39 -1.48
CA GLU A 2 32.98 12.27 -2.37
C GLU A 2 32.16 10.98 -2.19
N GLU A 3 32.80 9.80 -2.11
CA GLU A 3 32.09 8.52 -1.95
C GLU A 3 31.31 8.40 -0.64
N VAL A 4 31.84 8.98 0.44
CA VAL A 4 31.15 9.03 1.73
C VAL A 4 29.90 9.92 1.63
N ARG A 5 29.98 11.04 0.89
CA ARG A 5 28.83 11.91 0.64
C ARG A 5 27.78 11.19 -0.22
N LYS A 6 28.19 10.50 -1.28
CA LYS A 6 27.29 9.68 -2.13
C LYS A 6 26.60 8.58 -1.32
N SER A 7 27.34 7.82 -0.52
CA SER A 7 26.76 6.79 0.36
C SER A 7 25.72 7.37 1.33
N ARG A 8 25.99 8.53 1.96
CA ARG A 8 25.02 9.21 2.83
C ARG A 8 23.76 9.67 2.07
N LEU A 9 23.92 10.21 0.86
CA LEU A 9 22.79 10.62 0.02
C LEU A 9 21.86 9.44 -0.28
N PHE A 10 22.42 8.31 -0.74
CA PHE A 10 21.62 7.12 -1.06
C PHE A 10 20.96 6.49 0.19
N LYS A 11 21.60 6.57 1.37
CA LYS A 11 20.95 6.21 2.64
C LYS A 11 19.75 7.10 2.97
N ASN A 12 19.86 8.40 2.73
CA ASN A 12 18.76 9.34 2.97
C ASN A 12 17.59 9.10 2.00
N LEU A 13 17.88 8.78 0.73
CA LEU A 13 16.86 8.39 -0.25
C LEU A 13 16.13 7.11 0.19
N SER A 14 16.86 6.06 0.56
CA SER A 14 16.27 4.82 1.08
C SER A 14 15.39 5.06 2.32
N ARG A 15 15.80 5.95 3.24
CA ARG A 15 14.98 6.34 4.40
C ARG A 15 13.70 7.05 4.00
N ARG A 16 13.76 7.95 3.01
CA ARG A 16 12.57 8.61 2.47
C ARG A 16 11.62 7.58 1.85
N ASP A 17 12.14 6.65 1.06
CA ASP A 17 11.35 5.58 0.46
C ASP A 17 10.73 4.67 1.54
N GLN A 18 11.45 4.36 2.62
CA GLN A 18 10.91 3.61 3.76
C GLN A 18 9.71 4.32 4.39
N MET A 19 9.79 5.64 4.58
CA MET A 19 8.68 6.44 5.11
C MET A 19 7.50 6.44 4.14
N GLU A 20 7.75 6.61 2.83
CA GLU A 20 6.69 6.53 1.82
C GLU A 20 6.02 5.15 1.81
N LEU A 21 6.79 4.06 1.86
CA LEU A 21 6.24 2.71 1.95
C LEU A 21 5.36 2.51 3.18
N SER A 22 5.75 3.04 4.34
CA SER A 22 4.92 2.94 5.54
C SER A 22 3.56 3.64 5.37
N LYS A 23 3.54 4.82 4.74
CA LYS A 23 2.31 5.56 4.44
C LYS A 23 1.44 4.82 3.43
N LEU A 24 2.01 4.34 2.33
CA LEU A 24 1.28 3.60 1.30
C LEU A 24 0.74 2.27 1.85
N SER A 25 1.49 1.59 2.70
CA SER A 25 1.05 0.33 3.33
C SER A 25 -0.11 0.57 4.30
N ALA A 26 -0.06 1.65 5.08
CA ALA A 26 -1.17 2.04 5.94
C ALA A 26 -2.43 2.38 5.12
N GLN A 27 -2.28 3.16 4.05
CA GLN A 27 -3.37 3.47 3.13
C GLN A 27 -3.98 2.19 2.52
N LEU A 28 -3.15 1.26 2.07
CA LEU A 28 -3.62 -0.01 1.50
C LEU A 28 -4.42 -0.82 2.53
N LYS A 29 -3.96 -0.86 3.78
CA LYS A 29 -4.67 -1.56 4.87
C LYS A 29 -6.05 -0.94 5.12
N THR A 30 -6.13 0.38 5.24
CA THR A 30 -7.40 1.09 5.42
C THR A 30 -8.35 0.85 4.25
N MET A 31 -7.86 0.89 3.00
CA MET A 31 -8.68 0.59 1.84
C MET A 31 -9.19 -0.86 1.84
N GLN A 32 -8.37 -1.82 2.26
CA GLN A 32 -8.79 -3.22 2.36
C GLN A 32 -9.85 -3.43 3.46
N GLU A 33 -9.73 -2.73 4.59
CA GLU A 33 -10.71 -2.76 5.67
C GLU A 33 -12.04 -2.16 5.21
N GLU A 34 -12.01 -1.03 4.49
CA GLU A 34 -13.21 -0.40 3.94
C GLU A 34 -13.86 -1.27 2.86
N ILE A 35 -13.09 -1.89 1.96
CA ILE A 35 -13.61 -2.87 0.99
C ILE A 35 -14.31 -4.04 1.69
N ALA A 36 -13.74 -4.55 2.79
CA ALA A 36 -14.36 -5.62 3.57
C ALA A 36 -15.68 -5.16 4.20
N SER A 37 -15.70 -3.95 4.77
CA SER A 37 -16.91 -3.35 5.35
C SER A 37 -18.00 -3.09 4.30
N LEU A 38 -17.63 -2.58 3.12
CA LEU A 38 -18.57 -2.35 2.02
C LEU A 38 -19.15 -3.68 1.51
N LYS A 39 -18.32 -4.73 1.44
CA LYS A 39 -18.78 -6.07 1.07
C LYS A 39 -19.78 -6.62 2.09
N GLU A 40 -19.50 -6.50 3.38
CA GLU A 40 -20.42 -6.91 4.45
C GLU A 40 -21.75 -6.13 4.37
N LEU A 41 -21.68 -4.81 4.10
CA LEU A 41 -22.87 -3.98 3.94
C LEU A 41 -23.71 -4.40 2.72
N LEU A 42 -23.08 -4.76 1.60
CA LEU A 42 -23.78 -5.31 0.44
C LEU A 42 -24.49 -6.63 0.78
N GLU A 43 -23.82 -7.54 1.49
CA GLU A 43 -24.42 -8.80 1.94
C GLU A 43 -25.62 -8.55 2.88
N GLN A 44 -25.53 -7.55 3.77
CA GLN A 44 -26.64 -7.15 4.64
C GLN A 44 -27.82 -6.55 3.87
N LEU A 45 -27.55 -5.68 2.88
CA LEU A 45 -28.59 -5.08 2.03
C LEU A 45 -29.29 -6.15 1.17
N GLU A 46 -28.55 -7.12 0.66
CA GLU A 46 -29.12 -8.26 -0.06
C GLU A 46 -30.04 -9.10 0.84
N GLY A 47 -29.61 -9.41 2.06
CA GLY A 47 -30.46 -10.09 3.04
C GLY A 47 -31.72 -9.31 3.38
N LEU A 48 -31.64 -7.98 3.55
CA LEU A 48 -32.81 -7.12 3.76
C LEU A 48 -33.75 -7.16 2.55
N ARG A 49 -33.23 -7.09 1.32
CA ARG A 49 -34.00 -7.18 0.08
C ARG A 49 -34.78 -8.49 0.03
N GLU A 50 -34.14 -9.62 0.30
CA GLU A 50 -34.77 -10.95 0.33
C GLU A 50 -35.89 -11.02 1.38
N THR A 51 -35.66 -10.49 2.58
CA THR A 51 -36.67 -10.51 3.66
C THR A 51 -37.91 -9.67 3.31
N HIS A 52 -37.73 -8.52 2.66
CA HIS A 52 -38.85 -7.68 2.23
C HIS A 52 -39.58 -8.25 1.02
N HIS A 53 -38.89 -8.91 0.09
CA HIS A 53 -39.55 -9.66 -1.00
C HIS A 53 -40.40 -10.82 -0.48
N ALA A 54 -39.89 -11.58 0.49
CA ALA A 54 -40.64 -12.67 1.12
C ALA A 54 -41.91 -12.14 1.84
N LYS A 55 -41.80 -10.99 2.51
CA LYS A 55 -42.95 -10.33 3.14
C LYS A 55 -43.97 -9.84 2.11
N SER A 56 -43.53 -9.22 1.02
CA SER A 56 -44.41 -8.67 -0.03
C SER A 56 -45.19 -9.74 -0.82
N THR A 57 -44.78 -11.00 -0.78
CA THR A 57 -45.41 -12.12 -1.50
C THR A 57 -46.29 -13.00 -0.59
N ALA A 58 -46.34 -12.71 0.71
CA ALA A 58 -47.18 -13.41 1.67
C ALA A 58 -48.67 -13.20 1.39
N THR A 59 -49.49 -14.22 1.67
CA THR A 59 -50.94 -14.11 1.56
C THR A 59 -51.52 -13.33 2.74
N GLY A 60 -52.44 -12.38 2.48
CA GLY A 60 -53.16 -11.64 3.53
C GLY A 60 -52.56 -10.28 3.92
N ILE A 61 -51.69 -9.71 3.08
CA ILE A 61 -51.08 -8.39 3.31
C ILE A 61 -52.07 -7.27 2.99
N ASP A 62 -52.13 -6.25 3.84
CA ASP A 62 -52.92 -5.04 3.58
C ASP A 62 -52.24 -4.12 2.54
N ALA A 63 -53.02 -3.37 1.78
CA ALA A 63 -52.52 -2.46 0.74
C ALA A 63 -51.55 -1.41 1.30
N THR A 64 -51.73 -0.98 2.55
CA THR A 64 -50.83 -0.03 3.23
C THR A 64 -49.46 -0.65 3.51
N GLN A 65 -49.41 -1.90 3.98
CA GLN A 65 -48.17 -2.64 4.20
C GLN A 65 -47.40 -2.85 2.89
N LEU A 66 -48.11 -3.16 1.81
CA LEU A 66 -47.51 -3.38 0.50
C LEU A 66 -46.90 -2.09 -0.08
N GLN A 67 -47.53 -0.93 0.15
CA GLN A 67 -46.95 0.37 -0.20
C GLN A 67 -45.70 0.69 0.62
N THR A 68 -45.74 0.46 1.93
CA THR A 68 -44.56 0.68 2.79
C THR A 68 -43.40 -0.24 2.41
N ASP A 69 -43.67 -1.52 2.16
CA ASP A 69 -42.64 -2.48 1.75
C ASP A 69 -42.01 -2.09 0.41
N ARG A 70 -42.81 -1.63 -0.56
CA ARG A 70 -42.30 -1.13 -1.83
C ARG A 70 -41.40 0.09 -1.65
N TRP A 71 -41.75 1.01 -0.77
CA TRP A 71 -40.89 2.17 -0.45
C TRP A 71 -39.56 1.75 0.18
N TYR A 72 -39.58 0.80 1.13
CA TYR A 72 -38.36 0.27 1.74
C TYR A 72 -37.48 -0.47 0.72
N LEU A 73 -38.06 -1.28 -0.16
CA LEU A 73 -37.33 -1.97 -1.22
C LEU A 73 -36.60 -0.99 -2.14
N THR A 74 -37.25 0.08 -2.59
CA THR A 74 -36.59 1.11 -3.40
C THR A 74 -35.43 1.77 -2.64
N ARG A 75 -35.55 2.00 -1.33
CA ARG A 75 -34.45 2.53 -0.52
C ARG A 75 -33.28 1.56 -0.39
N ILE A 76 -33.57 0.27 -0.23
CA ILE A 76 -32.53 -0.77 -0.18
C ILE A 76 -31.80 -0.86 -1.51
N GLU A 77 -32.51 -0.78 -2.64
CA GLU A 77 -31.93 -0.78 -3.99
C GLU A 77 -31.04 0.44 -4.23
N GLU A 78 -31.52 1.64 -3.92
CA GLU A 78 -30.74 2.89 -4.04
C GLU A 78 -29.45 2.84 -3.20
N GLU A 79 -29.53 2.36 -1.96
CA GLU A 79 -28.36 2.24 -1.08
C GLU A 79 -27.40 1.16 -1.59
N ALA A 80 -27.92 0.03 -2.08
CA ALA A 80 -27.10 -1.04 -2.64
C ALA A 80 -26.32 -0.56 -3.88
N GLU A 81 -26.95 0.19 -4.78
CA GLU A 81 -26.26 0.80 -5.93
C GLU A 81 -25.16 1.76 -5.50
N MET A 82 -25.41 2.60 -4.48
CA MET A 82 -24.41 3.53 -3.96
C MET A 82 -23.22 2.79 -3.34
N VAL A 83 -23.48 1.79 -2.51
CA VAL A 83 -22.45 0.99 -1.83
C VAL A 83 -21.65 0.19 -2.87
N GLN A 84 -22.31 -0.40 -3.87
CA GLN A 84 -21.66 -1.11 -4.96
C GLN A 84 -20.73 -0.19 -5.75
N GLY A 85 -21.18 1.02 -6.10
CA GLY A 85 -20.34 2.00 -6.80
C GLY A 85 -19.09 2.39 -6.00
N ARG A 86 -19.20 2.56 -4.67
CA ARG A 86 -18.05 2.79 -3.80
C ARG A 86 -17.13 1.58 -3.75
N TYR A 87 -17.68 0.38 -3.61
CA TYR A 87 -16.93 -0.87 -3.60
C TYR A 87 -16.10 -1.02 -4.88
N ASP A 88 -16.73 -0.86 -6.05
CA ASP A 88 -16.07 -0.97 -7.35
C ASP A 88 -14.96 0.05 -7.51
N PHE A 89 -15.23 1.31 -7.14
CA PHE A 89 -14.20 2.36 -7.13
C PHE A 89 -13.01 1.96 -6.25
N MET A 90 -13.24 1.53 -5.01
CA MET A 90 -12.15 1.15 -4.11
C MET A 90 -11.35 -0.05 -4.62
N VAL A 91 -12.01 -1.06 -5.18
CA VAL A 91 -11.35 -2.22 -5.79
C VAL A 91 -10.47 -1.80 -6.96
N THR A 92 -10.92 -0.87 -7.80
CA THR A 92 -10.11 -0.35 -8.92
C THR A 92 -8.87 0.41 -8.43
N GLU A 93 -8.98 1.17 -7.34
CA GLU A 93 -7.88 1.97 -6.78
C GLU A 93 -6.82 1.13 -6.01
N VAL A 94 -7.15 -0.09 -5.59
CA VAL A 94 -6.19 -0.99 -4.92
C VAL A 94 -5.05 -1.42 -5.86
N ALA A 95 -5.34 -1.68 -7.13
CA ALA A 95 -4.34 -2.12 -8.11
C ALA A 95 -3.21 -1.08 -8.34
N PRO A 96 -3.49 0.19 -8.66
CA PRO A 96 -2.44 1.20 -8.83
C PRO A 96 -1.69 1.47 -7.52
N LEU A 97 -2.35 1.40 -6.36
CA LEU A 97 -1.68 1.55 -5.07
C LEU A 97 -0.66 0.42 -4.82
N LYS A 98 -1.03 -0.83 -5.09
CA LYS A 98 -0.11 -1.98 -5.02
C LYS A 98 1.06 -1.82 -5.98
N ALA A 99 0.81 -1.38 -7.22
CA ALA A 99 1.86 -1.12 -8.20
C ALA A 99 2.84 -0.03 -7.72
N LYS A 100 2.31 1.05 -7.10
CA LYS A 100 3.13 2.11 -6.51
C LYS A 100 4.00 1.57 -5.38
N ILE A 101 3.45 0.79 -4.45
CA ILE A 101 4.19 0.14 -3.37
C ILE A 101 5.34 -0.70 -3.93
N LEU A 102 5.07 -1.52 -4.95
CA LEU A 102 6.11 -2.34 -5.61
C LEU A 102 7.21 -1.47 -6.20
N SER A 103 6.87 -0.39 -6.91
CA SER A 103 7.85 0.53 -7.51
C SER A 103 8.76 1.20 -6.47
N VAL A 104 8.19 1.68 -5.36
CA VAL A 104 8.93 2.34 -4.27
C VAL A 104 9.78 1.31 -3.54
N SER A 105 9.28 0.09 -3.33
CA SER A 105 10.04 -1.00 -2.71
C SER A 105 11.27 -1.39 -3.53
N TYR A 106 11.12 -1.45 -4.85
CA TYR A 106 12.22 -1.70 -5.78
C TYR A 106 13.23 -0.55 -5.77
N HIS A 107 12.76 0.70 -5.84
CA HIS A 107 13.63 1.88 -5.78
C HIS A 107 14.43 1.92 -4.46
N LYS A 108 13.79 1.64 -3.33
CA LYS A 108 14.43 1.54 -2.03
C LYS A 108 15.55 0.51 -2.01
N LYS A 109 15.28 -0.70 -2.50
CA LYS A 109 16.29 -1.77 -2.55
C LYS A 109 17.51 -1.32 -3.36
N ARG A 110 17.26 -0.70 -4.53
CA ARG A 110 18.32 -0.18 -5.41
C ARG A 110 19.13 0.96 -4.76
N THR A 111 18.49 1.85 -4.02
CA THR A 111 19.20 2.93 -3.32
C THR A 111 20.00 2.40 -2.13
N GLU A 112 19.54 1.37 -1.44
CA GLU A 112 20.32 0.67 -0.40
C GLU A 112 21.55 -0.04 -0.96
N GLU A 113 21.41 -0.74 -2.09
CA GLU A 113 22.52 -1.39 -2.80
C GLU A 113 23.59 -0.36 -3.20
N LYS A 114 23.20 0.73 -3.86
CA LYS A 114 24.11 1.84 -4.20
C LYS A 114 24.79 2.45 -2.96
N ALA A 115 24.04 2.63 -1.87
CA ALA A 115 24.62 3.15 -0.63
C ALA A 115 25.72 2.24 -0.06
N LYS A 116 25.57 0.92 -0.19
CA LYS A 116 26.57 -0.08 0.22
C LYS A 116 27.77 -0.06 -0.72
N GLU A 117 27.57 -0.04 -2.03
CA GLU A 117 28.64 0.07 -3.03
C GLU A 117 29.54 1.28 -2.77
N PHE A 118 28.95 2.47 -2.60
CA PHE A 118 29.71 3.68 -2.29
C PHE A 118 30.40 3.62 -0.92
N ALA A 119 29.83 2.91 0.06
CA ALA A 119 30.48 2.71 1.35
C ALA A 119 31.69 1.79 1.26
N VAL A 120 31.63 0.72 0.44
CA VAL A 120 32.74 -0.19 0.17
C VAL A 120 33.85 0.54 -0.59
N SER A 121 33.52 1.24 -1.68
CA SER A 121 34.50 2.03 -2.44
C SER A 121 35.17 3.11 -1.58
N ALA A 122 34.43 3.74 -0.66
CA ALA A 122 35.01 4.69 0.28
C ALA A 122 36.01 4.04 1.25
N ARG A 123 35.81 2.77 1.65
CA ARG A 123 36.72 2.02 2.52
C ARG A 123 37.96 1.58 1.76
N GLU A 124 37.81 1.07 0.55
CA GLU A 124 38.92 0.70 -0.34
C GLU A 124 39.83 1.91 -0.61
N LYS A 125 39.27 3.05 -1.02
CA LYS A 125 40.05 4.29 -1.22
C LYS A 125 40.76 4.79 0.04
N LYS A 126 40.24 4.48 1.23
CA LYS A 126 40.93 4.80 2.50
C LYS A 126 42.07 3.81 2.77
N PHE A 127 41.84 2.53 2.50
CA PHE A 127 42.83 1.49 2.65
C PHE A 127 44.00 1.69 1.67
N ASP A 128 43.73 1.98 0.40
CA ASP A 128 44.76 2.27 -0.60
C ASP A 128 45.63 3.48 -0.22
N LYS A 129 44.99 4.54 0.29
CA LYS A 129 45.72 5.71 0.83
C LYS A 129 46.60 5.34 2.01
N HIS A 130 46.10 4.48 2.90
CA HIS A 130 46.87 4.01 4.05
C HIS A 130 48.08 3.18 3.60
N LEU A 131 47.88 2.25 2.66
CA LEU A 131 48.96 1.46 2.06
C LEU A 131 50.03 2.33 1.38
N ALA A 132 49.61 3.33 0.59
CA ALA A 132 50.51 4.26 -0.08
C ALA A 132 51.30 5.16 0.89
N SER A 133 50.80 5.34 2.12
CA SER A 133 51.47 6.12 3.17
C SER A 133 52.44 5.32 4.03
N LEU A 134 52.51 3.99 3.85
CA LEU A 134 53.46 3.15 4.60
C LEU A 134 54.88 3.37 4.04
N PRO A 135 55.89 3.58 4.90
CA PRO A 135 57.27 3.72 4.45
C PRO A 135 57.74 2.43 3.77
N ALA A 136 58.41 2.56 2.62
CA ALA A 136 59.05 1.43 1.97
C ALA A 136 60.01 0.77 2.97
N ARG A 137 59.82 -0.54 3.25
CA ARG A 137 60.75 -1.31 4.09
C ARG A 137 62.15 -1.13 3.52
N SER A 138 63.00 -0.40 4.23
CA SER A 138 64.43 -0.37 3.93
C SER A 138 64.95 -1.79 4.09
N VAL A 139 65.21 -2.44 2.97
CA VAL A 139 65.94 -3.71 2.95
C VAL A 139 67.38 -3.34 3.28
N THR A 140 67.72 -3.36 4.57
CA THR A 140 69.10 -3.38 5.03
C THR A 140 69.70 -4.71 4.57
N LYS A 141 70.40 -4.67 3.42
CA LYS A 141 71.31 -5.75 3.01
C LYS A 141 72.42 -5.83 4.05
N ARG A 142 72.53 -7.00 4.70
CA ARG A 142 73.72 -7.38 5.49
C ARG A 142 74.87 -7.71 4.55
#